data_AF-A0AAU7NGM1-F1
#
_entry.id   AF-A0AAU7NGM1-F1
#
_cell.length_a   1.000
_cell.length_b   1.000
_cell.length_c   1.000
_cell.angle_alpha   90.00
_cell.angle_beta   90.00
_cell.angle_gamma   90.00
#
_symmetry.space_group_name_H-M   'P 1'
#
loop_
_entity.id
_entity.type
_entity.pdbx_description
1 polymer ?
#
loop_
_entity_poly.entity_id
_entity_poly.type
_entity_poly.pdbx_seq_one_letter_code
_entity_poly.pdbx_strand_id
1 'polypeptide(L)'
;MKKIIALALLVAAVGATAGFRYIGNDEPEYIQSAEIRVGSYLTSDYGRVACTSKRVNEQRWELDCTHPARGKTFQFAVYPSEKAPYGVSRSFYLEALNDDARQSAEQGLMRYLQINTSAS
;
A
#
# COMPACT_ATOMS: atom_id res chain seq x y z
N MET A 1 44.67 25.02 -20.60
CA MET A 1 43.47 25.79 -20.16
C MET A 1 42.36 25.66 -21.19
N LYS A 2 41.24 25.01 -20.86
CA LYS A 2 39.88 25.41 -21.28
C LYS A 2 38.89 24.63 -20.39
N LYS A 3 38.12 25.37 -19.59
CA LYS A 3 37.09 24.90 -18.66
C LYS A 3 35.75 24.92 -19.41
N ILE A 4 34.95 23.86 -19.36
CA ILE A 4 33.48 23.88 -19.54
C ILE A 4 32.93 22.58 -18.89
N ILE A 5 32.56 22.58 -17.60
CA ILE A 5 31.21 22.77 -17.03
C ILE A 5 30.23 21.64 -17.41
N ALA A 6 29.77 20.99 -16.34
CA ALA A 6 28.81 19.91 -16.19
C ALA A 6 27.53 19.99 -17.05
N LEU A 7 26.91 18.83 -17.32
CA LEU A 7 25.47 18.67 -17.09
C LEU A 7 25.10 17.20 -16.84
N ALA A 8 24.12 17.05 -15.97
CA ALA A 8 23.65 15.83 -15.33
C ALA A 8 22.97 14.84 -16.28
N LEU A 9 23.15 13.55 -15.98
CA LEU A 9 22.14 12.53 -16.22
C LEU A 9 22.00 11.71 -14.93
N LEU A 10 21.18 12.23 -14.01
CA LEU A 10 20.54 11.42 -12.98
C LEU A 10 19.62 10.46 -13.73
N VAL A 11 20.10 9.25 -13.98
CA VAL A 11 19.27 8.14 -14.40
C VAL A 11 18.37 7.84 -13.21
N ALA A 12 17.14 8.35 -13.26
CA ALA A 12 16.07 7.90 -12.39
C ALA A 12 15.91 6.40 -12.67
N ALA A 13 16.48 5.57 -11.79
CA ALA A 13 16.14 4.18 -11.71
C ALA A 13 14.66 4.12 -11.34
N VAL A 14 13.79 4.06 -12.36
CA VAL A 14 12.43 3.60 -12.18
C VAL A 14 12.59 2.13 -11.83
N GLY A 15 12.72 1.87 -10.53
CA GLY A 15 12.69 0.53 -9.98
C GLY A 15 11.35 -0.06 -10.34
N ALA A 16 11.30 -0.78 -11.45
CA ALA A 16 10.30 -1.81 -11.65
C ALA A 16 10.62 -2.89 -10.62
N THR A 17 10.21 -2.67 -9.37
CA THR A 17 10.06 -3.76 -8.42
C THR A 17 8.87 -4.55 -8.93
N ALA A 18 9.13 -5.44 -9.88
CA ALA A 18 8.29 -6.61 -10.08
C ALA A 18 8.36 -7.37 -8.75
N GLY A 19 7.43 -7.04 -7.86
CA GLY A 19 7.35 -7.59 -6.52
C GLY A 19 7.34 -9.10 -6.64
N PHE A 20 8.33 -9.74 -6.03
CA PHE A 20 8.34 -11.17 -5.83
C PHE A 20 7.04 -11.53 -5.12
N ARG A 21 6.15 -12.23 -5.82
CA ARG A 21 4.96 -12.81 -5.21
C ARG A 21 5.44 -13.92 -4.28
N TYR A 22 5.54 -13.62 -2.99
CA TYR A 22 5.67 -14.65 -1.96
C TYR A 22 4.30 -15.33 -1.83
N ILE A 23 3.97 -16.23 -2.76
CA ILE A 23 2.88 -17.20 -2.59
C ILE A 23 3.44 -18.29 -1.66
N GLY A 24 3.69 -17.94 -0.40
CA GLY A 24 4.14 -18.87 0.63
C GLY A 24 2.97 -19.20 1.55
N ASN A 25 2.85 -20.46 1.97
CA ASN A 25 1.87 -20.96 2.95
C ASN A 25 1.95 -20.29 4.35
N ASP A 26 2.76 -19.25 4.52
CA ASP A 26 3.03 -18.54 5.78
C ASP A 26 2.36 -17.16 5.85
N GLU A 27 1.52 -16.80 4.88
CA GLU A 27 0.75 -15.55 4.94
C GLU A 27 -0.30 -15.62 6.06
N PRO A 28 -0.27 -14.71 7.05
CA PRO A 28 -1.26 -14.69 8.11
C PRO A 28 -2.67 -14.35 7.60
N GLU A 29 -3.71 -14.93 8.20
CA GLU A 29 -5.12 -14.71 7.83
C GLU A 29 -5.55 -13.23 7.80
N TYR A 30 -4.94 -12.39 8.65
CA TYR A 30 -5.23 -10.95 8.67
C TYR A 30 -4.77 -10.22 7.40
N ILE A 31 -3.77 -10.75 6.70
CA ILE A 31 -3.29 -10.19 5.42
C ILE A 31 -4.32 -10.45 4.32
N GLN A 32 -4.77 -11.69 4.17
CA GLN A 32 -5.83 -12.02 3.21
C GLN A 32 -7.12 -11.24 3.50
N SER A 33 -7.47 -11.09 4.79
CA SER A 33 -8.58 -10.25 5.22
C SER A 33 -8.43 -8.79 4.79
N ALA A 34 -7.21 -8.24 4.90
CA ALA A 34 -6.89 -6.89 4.47
C ALA A 34 -6.99 -6.75 2.94
N GLU A 35 -6.40 -7.68 2.17
CA GLU A 35 -6.46 -7.69 0.71
C GLU A 35 -7.91 -7.64 0.19
N ILE A 36 -8.76 -8.55 0.69
CA ILE A 36 -10.16 -8.65 0.27
C ILE A 36 -10.92 -7.38 0.62
N ARG A 37 -10.76 -6.89 1.86
CA ARG A 37 -11.53 -5.74 2.34
C ARG A 37 -11.12 -4.45 1.66
N VAL A 38 -9.82 -4.17 1.59
CA VAL A 38 -9.28 -2.97 0.96
C VAL A 38 -9.57 -2.99 -0.54
N GLY A 39 -9.34 -4.12 -1.22
CA GLY A 39 -9.63 -4.26 -2.64
C GLY A 39 -11.11 -4.07 -2.96
N SER A 40 -12.01 -4.61 -2.14
CA SER A 40 -13.45 -4.41 -2.30
C SER A 40 -13.86 -2.95 -2.12
N TYR A 41 -13.32 -2.25 -1.11
CA TYR A 41 -13.68 -0.86 -0.84
C TYR A 41 -13.11 0.09 -1.88
N LEU A 42 -11.84 -0.08 -2.26
CA LEU A 42 -11.26 0.66 -3.39
C LEU A 42 -12.04 0.42 -4.68
N THR A 43 -12.50 -0.81 -4.93
CA THR A 43 -13.30 -1.12 -6.12
C THR A 43 -14.61 -0.35 -6.16
N SER A 44 -15.24 -0.12 -5.00
CA SER A 44 -16.47 0.66 -4.90
C SER A 44 -16.29 2.11 -5.33
N ASP A 45 -15.15 2.73 -4.99
CA ASP A 45 -14.93 4.17 -5.18
C ASP A 45 -14.14 4.49 -6.47
N TYR A 46 -13.19 3.63 -6.82
CA TYR A 46 -12.26 3.86 -7.93
C TYR A 46 -12.53 2.97 -9.15
N GLY A 47 -13.32 1.91 -9.00
CA GLY A 47 -13.43 0.83 -9.99
C GLY A 47 -12.40 -0.26 -9.76
N ARG A 48 -12.41 -1.31 -10.59
CA ARG A 48 -11.61 -2.53 -10.39
C ARG A 48 -10.14 -2.21 -10.11
N VAL A 49 -9.66 -2.62 -8.94
CA VAL A 49 -8.24 -2.61 -8.55
C VAL A 49 -7.68 -4.02 -8.49
N ALA A 50 -6.37 -4.15 -8.67
CA ALA A 50 -5.63 -5.38 -8.40
C ALA A 50 -4.77 -5.17 -7.15
N CYS A 51 -5.01 -5.97 -6.11
CA CYS A 51 -4.27 -5.91 -4.85
C CYS A 51 -3.35 -7.12 -4.69
N THR A 52 -2.17 -6.89 -4.14
CA THR A 52 -1.20 -7.92 -3.78
C THR A 52 -0.48 -7.51 -2.51
N SER A 53 -0.28 -8.45 -1.60
CA SER A 53 0.54 -8.26 -0.42
C SER A 53 1.97 -8.79 -0.62
N LYS A 54 2.90 -8.23 0.16
CA LYS A 54 4.28 -8.70 0.25
C LYS A 54 4.80 -8.54 1.68
N ARG A 55 5.54 -9.54 2.15
CA ARG A 55 6.28 -9.41 3.41
C ARG A 55 7.52 -8.56 3.17
N VAL A 56 7.65 -7.46 3.91
CA VAL A 56 8.83 -6.58 3.78
C VAL A 56 9.88 -6.90 4.83
N ASN A 57 9.44 -7.27 6.03
CA ASN A 57 10.31 -7.79 7.08
C ASN A 57 9.52 -8.70 8.03
N GLU A 58 10.12 -9.09 9.16
CA GLU A 58 9.48 -9.99 10.12
C GLU A 58 8.18 -9.43 10.70
N GLN A 59 8.06 -8.11 10.79
CA GLN A 59 7.02 -7.40 11.54
C GLN A 59 6.03 -6.62 10.66
N ARG A 60 6.35 -6.43 9.37
CA ARG A 60 5.60 -5.58 8.44
C ARG A 60 5.32 -6.29 7.11
N TRP A 61 4.05 -6.27 6.76
CA TRP A 61 3.56 -6.55 5.42
C TRP A 61 3.15 -5.26 4.74
N GLU A 62 3.29 -5.22 3.42
CA GLU A 62 2.76 -4.15 2.60
C GLU A 62 1.68 -4.70 1.68
N LEU A 63 0.63 -3.92 1.48
CA LEU A 63 -0.46 -4.17 0.55
C LEU A 63 -0.40 -3.11 -0.55
N ASP A 64 -0.11 -3.56 -1.76
CA ASP A 64 -0.06 -2.74 -2.96
C ASP A 64 -1.32 -2.99 -3.80
N CYS A 65 -2.16 -1.97 -3.96
CA CYS A 65 -3.35 -2.01 -4.82
C CYS A 65 -3.19 -1.05 -6.00
N THR A 66 -3.44 -1.51 -7.22
CA THR A 66 -3.25 -0.69 -8.44
C THR A 66 -4.54 -0.55 -9.23
N HIS A 67 -4.80 0.66 -9.73
CA HIS A 67 -5.83 0.94 -10.73
C HIS A 67 -5.15 1.38 -12.04
N PRO A 68 -4.78 0.42 -12.92
CA PRO A 68 -3.92 0.71 -14.07
C PRO A 68 -4.54 1.74 -15.04
N ALA A 69 -5.86 1.71 -15.24
CA ALA A 69 -6.54 2.63 -16.15
C ALA A 69 -6.58 4.10 -15.65
N ARG A 70 -6.29 4.36 -14.36
CA ARG A 70 -6.25 5.71 -13.77
C ARG A 70 -4.86 6.11 -13.28
N GLY A 71 -3.86 5.23 -13.47
CA GLY A 71 -2.50 5.46 -12.98
C GLY A 71 -2.41 5.65 -11.46
N LYS A 72 -3.32 5.04 -10.69
CA LYS A 72 -3.36 5.13 -9.23
C LYS A 72 -2.73 3.90 -8.59
N THR A 73 -1.97 4.11 -7.54
CA THR A 73 -1.36 3.04 -6.74
C THR A 73 -1.58 3.35 -5.27
N PHE A 74 -2.26 2.49 -4.55
CA PHE A 74 -2.54 2.64 -3.12
C PHE A 74 -1.64 1.69 -2.34
N GLN A 75 -0.77 2.23 -1.51
CA GLN A 75 0.18 1.45 -0.71
C GLN A 75 -0.16 1.56 0.77
N PHE A 76 -0.29 0.41 1.42
CA PHE A 76 -0.59 0.34 2.85
C PHE A 76 0.40 -0.57 3.56
N ALA A 77 0.83 -0.21 4.76
CA ALA A 77 1.38 -1.19 5.69
C ALA A 77 0.21 -1.92 6.36
N VAL A 78 0.33 -3.23 6.48
CA VAL A 78 -0.66 -4.10 7.12
C VAL A 78 -0.07 -4.70 8.37
N TYR A 79 -0.79 -4.52 9.46
CA TYR A 79 -0.45 -5.04 10.78
C TYR A 79 -1.63 -5.83 11.33
N PRO A 80 -1.39 -6.77 12.26
CA PRO A 80 -2.47 -7.38 13.01
C PRO A 80 -3.11 -6.33 13.94
N SER A 81 -4.40 -6.51 14.25
CA SER A 81 -5.22 -5.55 14.99
C SER A 81 -4.65 -5.10 16.33
N GLU A 82 -3.90 -5.96 17.00
CA GLU A 82 -3.33 -5.72 18.33
C GLU A 82 -2.24 -4.65 18.31
N LYS A 83 -1.70 -4.32 17.13
CA LYS A 83 -0.73 -3.24 16.95
C LYS A 83 -1.39 -1.87 16.75
N ALA A 84 -2.70 -1.80 16.58
CA ALA A 84 -3.39 -0.53 16.41
C ALA A 84 -3.29 0.31 17.70
N PRO A 85 -3.03 1.63 17.61
CA PRO A 85 -3.03 2.52 18.78
C PRO A 85 -4.45 2.85 19.27
N TYR A 86 -5.48 2.25 18.67
CA TYR A 86 -6.90 2.43 18.97
C TYR A 86 -7.67 1.12 18.73
N GLY A 87 -8.89 1.03 19.25
CA GLY A 87 -9.74 -0.15 19.04
C GLY A 87 -10.17 -0.30 17.58
N VAL A 88 -9.74 -1.39 16.94
CA VAL A 88 -10.18 -1.77 15.60
C VAL A 88 -11.06 -3.01 15.66
N SER A 89 -12.19 -3.01 14.94
CA SER A 89 -13.15 -4.14 14.93
C SER A 89 -12.79 -5.27 13.96
N ARG A 90 -11.61 -5.19 13.32
CA ARG A 90 -11.17 -6.12 12.28
C ARG A 90 -9.90 -6.80 12.71
N SER A 91 -9.52 -7.87 12.02
CA SER A 91 -8.27 -8.61 12.27
C SER A 91 -7.00 -7.84 11.89
N PHE A 92 -7.12 -6.69 11.22
CA PHE A 92 -5.99 -5.93 10.70
C PHE A 92 -6.12 -4.43 10.97
N TYR A 93 -4.95 -3.78 10.95
CA TYR A 93 -4.73 -2.34 11.05
C TYR A 93 -3.90 -1.87 9.85
N LEU A 94 -4.22 -0.68 9.33
CA LEU A 94 -3.62 -0.13 8.12
C LEU A 94 -2.97 1.21 8.37
N GLU A 95 -1.80 1.40 7.78
CA GLU A 95 -1.14 2.70 7.67
C GLU A 95 -0.94 3.04 6.20
N ALA A 96 -1.26 4.27 5.80
CA ALA A 96 -1.06 4.72 4.43
C ALA A 96 0.42 5.03 4.19
N LEU A 97 1.00 4.48 3.12
CA LEU A 97 2.42 4.64 2.78
C LEU A 97 2.66 5.64 1.64
N ASN A 98 1.62 6.07 0.93
CA ASN A 98 1.74 7.04 -0.15
C ASN A 98 0.53 8.01 -0.23
N ASP A 99 0.64 9.03 -1.09
CA ASP A 99 -0.40 10.07 -1.23
C ASP A 99 -1.75 9.53 -1.67
N ASP A 100 -1.76 8.60 -2.62
CA ASP A 100 -2.99 7.95 -3.10
C ASP A 100 -3.69 7.17 -1.97
N ALA A 101 -2.94 6.43 -1.16
CA ALA A 101 -3.47 5.74 0.01
C ALA A 101 -4.03 6.73 1.04
N ARG A 102 -3.31 7.82 1.34
CA ARG A 102 -3.78 8.88 2.26
C ARG A 102 -5.05 9.53 1.75
N GLN A 103 -5.10 9.89 0.49
CA GLN A 103 -6.30 10.47 -0.14
C GLN A 103 -7.47 9.46 -0.12
N SER A 104 -7.20 8.17 -0.35
CA SER A 104 -8.24 7.15 -0.31
C SER A 104 -8.86 6.97 1.07
N ALA A 105 -8.11 7.19 2.16
CA ALA A 105 -8.59 7.01 3.53
C ALA A 105 -9.81 7.87 3.88
N GLU A 106 -9.99 9.00 3.20
CA GLU A 106 -11.09 9.94 3.44
C GLU A 106 -12.30 9.70 2.50
N GLN A 107 -12.20 8.72 1.60
CA GLN A 107 -13.19 8.51 0.54
C GLN A 107 -14.08 7.30 0.81
N GLY A 108 -15.35 7.42 0.38
CA GLY A 108 -16.31 6.32 0.29
C GLY A 108 -16.25 5.30 1.42
N LEU A 109 -16.07 4.02 1.09
CA LEU A 109 -16.03 2.95 2.09
C LEU A 109 -14.69 2.87 2.83
N MET A 110 -13.63 3.42 2.24
CA MET A 110 -12.30 3.43 2.84
C MET A 110 -12.26 4.19 4.19
N ARG A 111 -13.14 5.18 4.39
CA ARG A 111 -13.30 5.90 5.68
C ARG A 111 -13.57 4.97 6.87
N TYR A 112 -14.25 3.84 6.62
CA TYR A 112 -14.56 2.87 7.66
C TYR A 112 -13.35 2.01 8.02
N LEU A 113 -12.28 2.04 7.23
CA LEU A 113 -11.07 1.30 7.53
C LEU A 113 -10.20 1.92 8.61
N GLN A 114 -10.49 3.14 9.05
CA GLN A 114 -9.72 3.83 10.09
C GLN A 114 -8.22 3.76 9.76
N ILE A 115 -7.87 4.12 8.52
CA ILE A 115 -6.48 4.04 8.04
C ILE A 115 -5.69 5.15 8.73
N ASN A 116 -4.55 4.82 9.32
CA ASN A 116 -3.66 5.83 9.85
C ASN A 116 -2.95 6.54 8.69
N THR A 117 -3.21 7.84 8.53
CA THR A 117 -2.61 8.70 7.51
C THR A 117 -1.46 9.56 8.03
N SER A 118 -1.15 9.46 9.33
CA SER A 118 -0.05 10.20 9.99
C SER A 118 1.29 9.45 9.97
N ALA A 119 1.29 8.18 9.57
CA ALA A 119 2.51 7.41 9.38
C ALA A 119 3.32 8.02 8.22
N SER A 120 4.63 8.22 8.45
CA SER A 120 5.56 8.94 7.57
C SER A 120 6.52 8.01 6.85
#